data_AF-A0A8J4AEM9-F1
#
_entry.id   AF-A0A8J4AEM9-F1
#
_cell.length_a   1.000
_cell.length_b   1.000
_cell.length_c   1.000
_cell.angle_alpha   90.00
_cell.angle_beta   90.00
_cell.angle_gamma   90.00
#
_symmetry.space_group_name_H-M   'P 1'
#
loop_
_entity.id
_entity.type
_entity.pdbx_description
1 polymer ?
#
loop_
_entity_poly.entity_id
_entity_poly.type
_entity_poly.pdbx_seq_one_letter_code
_entity_poly.pdbx_strand_id
1 'polypeptide(L)'
;MSIFRPGASFVNVDSLECASMTQTPRSGRRTRAELVPTDAGLAEIVAERIKTYRGTMSAQRLAERCQEIGLQWDRQTIANLESGRRNIVTVGEWLALSYALSVPPLALLLPLGESDSMEAVPDVALHPDLVRRWIEGETPQTTSDRHVTGDVPFYQRAALPLVLYREHYAAQQRVEQANGRVQTKEYTDGADSPAAVEARRQYSDALAALATVHKEMRDRDVLPPRLHRGVVDDMARVGIDTGQIRVGDQGGDDGAR
;
A
#
# COMPACT_ATOMS: atom_id res chain seq x y z
N MET A 1 3.70 30.77 17.61
CA MET A 1 5.16 30.60 17.57
C MET A 1 5.40 29.30 16.83
N SER A 2 5.78 29.40 15.55
CA SER A 2 5.74 28.31 14.57
C SER A 2 7.04 27.52 14.58
N ILE A 3 6.98 26.19 14.63
CA ILE A 3 8.10 25.30 14.34
C ILE A 3 7.62 24.28 13.31
N PHE A 4 7.83 24.64 12.04
CA PHE A 4 7.73 23.76 10.88
C PHE A 4 9.11 23.11 10.70
N ARG A 5 9.22 21.78 10.73
CA ARG A 5 10.45 21.06 10.35
C ARG A 5 10.18 20.23 9.07
N PRO A 6 11.08 20.26 8.08
CA PRO A 6 10.91 19.61 6.78
C PRO A 6 11.35 18.14 6.84
N GLY A 7 10.67 17.27 6.09
CA GLY A 7 11.04 15.85 6.00
C GLY A 7 10.10 14.92 5.22
N ALA A 8 8.90 15.38 4.83
CA ALA A 8 8.07 14.69 3.86
C ALA A 8 8.08 15.49 2.56
N SER A 9 8.57 14.88 1.48
CA SER A 9 8.46 15.40 0.12
C SER A 9 6.98 15.37 -0.30
N PHE A 10 6.20 16.31 0.21
CA PHE A 10 4.93 16.68 -0.41
C PHE A 10 5.26 17.35 -1.73
N VAL A 11 4.72 16.81 -2.82
CA VAL A 11 4.62 17.55 -4.07
C VAL A 11 3.78 18.79 -3.77
N ASN A 12 4.44 19.94 -3.68
CA ASN A 12 3.79 21.23 -3.50
C ASN A 12 3.03 21.58 -4.78
N VAL A 13 1.70 21.64 -4.72
CA VAL A 13 0.83 21.92 -5.87
C VAL A 13 0.59 23.43 -6.06
N ASP A 14 1.08 24.29 -5.15
CA ASP A 14 0.84 25.74 -5.17
C ASP A 14 1.74 26.55 -6.14
N SER A 15 2.37 25.90 -7.13
CA SER A 15 3.21 26.58 -8.14
C SER A 15 2.65 26.57 -9.56
N LEU A 16 1.36 26.28 -9.74
CA LEU A 16 0.70 26.48 -11.03
C LEU A 16 0.10 27.89 -11.10
N GLU A 17 0.97 28.88 -11.33
CA GLU A 17 0.57 30.24 -11.71
C GLU A 17 -0.28 30.23 -12.98
N CYS A 18 -1.43 30.91 -12.89
CA CYS A 18 -2.25 31.32 -14.01
C CYS A 18 -1.46 32.28 -14.92
N ALA A 19 -1.07 31.82 -16.11
CA ALA A 19 -0.65 32.70 -17.20
C ALA A 19 -1.70 32.69 -18.32
N SER A 20 -2.11 33.90 -18.66
CA SER A 20 -3.21 34.32 -19.52
C SER A 20 -3.12 33.91 -21.00
N MET A 21 -4.31 33.82 -21.60
CA MET A 21 -4.67 33.68 -23.00
C MET A 21 -3.72 34.33 -24.02
N THR A 22 -3.31 33.55 -25.03
CA THR A 22 -3.22 34.01 -26.42
C THR A 22 -3.86 32.95 -27.32
N GLN A 23 -4.76 33.39 -28.20
CA GLN A 23 -5.66 32.56 -29.00
C GLN A 23 -5.33 32.74 -30.48
N THR A 24 -4.87 31.69 -31.16
CA THR A 24 -4.86 31.56 -32.64
C THR A 24 -4.60 30.10 -33.05
N PRO A 25 -4.94 29.66 -34.28
CA PRO A 25 -6.27 29.35 -34.78
C PRO A 25 -6.51 27.83 -34.99
N ARG A 26 -7.79 27.47 -35.16
CA ARG A 26 -8.29 26.13 -35.52
C ARG A 26 -7.61 25.58 -36.78
N SER A 27 -6.98 24.41 -36.70
CA SER A 27 -6.81 23.54 -37.87
C SER A 27 -6.63 22.07 -37.45
N GLY A 28 -7.24 21.17 -38.22
CA GLY A 28 -7.04 19.73 -38.10
C GLY A 28 -8.14 19.01 -37.33
N ARG A 29 -9.20 18.62 -38.03
CA ARG A 29 -10.15 17.58 -37.64
C ARG A 29 -9.35 16.30 -37.35
N ARG A 30 -8.92 16.11 -36.09
CA ARG A 30 -8.42 14.82 -35.62
C ARG A 30 -9.61 13.87 -35.65
N THR A 31 -9.62 13.02 -36.67
CA THR A 31 -10.42 11.81 -36.67
C THR A 31 -10.22 11.14 -35.32
N ARG A 32 -11.34 10.88 -34.65
CA ARG A 32 -11.51 9.96 -33.53
C ARG A 32 -10.83 8.65 -33.91
N ALA A 33 -9.51 8.58 -33.73
CA ALA A 33 -8.76 7.35 -33.78
C ALA A 33 -9.33 6.54 -32.62
N GLU A 34 -10.09 5.53 -33.01
CA GLU A 34 -10.68 4.48 -32.21
C GLU A 34 -10.12 4.44 -30.78
N LEU A 35 -10.91 4.93 -29.82
CA LEU A 35 -10.96 4.22 -28.55
C LEU A 35 -11.29 2.79 -28.94
N VAL A 36 -10.30 1.90 -28.88
CA VAL A 36 -10.56 0.46 -28.85
C VAL A 36 -11.37 0.25 -27.58
N PRO A 37 -12.67 -0.06 -27.65
CA PRO A 37 -13.38 -0.49 -26.47
C PRO A 37 -13.01 -1.96 -26.32
N THR A 38 -12.00 -2.24 -25.51
CA THR A 38 -12.04 -3.51 -24.79
C THR A 38 -12.68 -3.17 -23.48
N ASP A 39 -13.98 -3.42 -23.41
CA ASP A 39 -14.80 -3.58 -22.20
C ASP A 39 -14.27 -4.78 -21.36
N ALA A 40 -12.94 -4.93 -21.25
CA ALA A 40 -12.30 -5.85 -20.35
C ALA A 40 -12.50 -5.27 -18.96
N GLY A 41 -13.71 -5.48 -18.45
CA GLY A 41 -14.08 -5.10 -17.11
C GLY A 41 -13.06 -5.70 -16.14
N LEU A 42 -12.96 -5.11 -14.95
CA LEU A 42 -12.00 -5.55 -13.93
C LEU A 42 -12.01 -7.07 -13.68
N ALA A 43 -13.15 -7.75 -13.89
CA ALA A 43 -13.26 -9.20 -13.81
C ALA A 43 -12.46 -9.97 -14.89
N GLU A 44 -12.38 -9.46 -16.12
CA GLU A 44 -11.55 -10.04 -17.19
C GLU A 44 -10.07 -9.84 -16.90
N ILE A 45 -9.68 -8.66 -16.42
CA ILE A 45 -8.32 -8.43 -15.91
C ILE A 45 -8.01 -9.46 -14.82
N VAL A 46 -8.86 -9.57 -13.80
CA VAL A 46 -8.66 -10.56 -12.73
C VAL A 46 -8.56 -11.98 -13.26
N ALA A 47 -9.39 -12.37 -14.23
CA ALA A 47 -9.36 -13.70 -14.84
C ALA A 47 -8.03 -14.00 -15.56
N GLU A 48 -7.54 -13.07 -16.37
CA GLU A 48 -6.24 -13.20 -17.04
C GLU A 48 -5.08 -13.23 -16.03
N ARG A 49 -5.14 -12.39 -14.98
CA ARG A 49 -4.12 -12.42 -13.91
C ARG A 49 -4.13 -13.74 -13.14
N ILE A 50 -5.30 -14.29 -12.82
CA ILE A 50 -5.42 -15.62 -12.19
C ILE A 50 -4.75 -16.68 -13.06
N LYS A 51 -5.04 -16.69 -14.36
CA LYS A 51 -4.44 -17.64 -15.32
C LYS A 51 -2.92 -17.49 -15.38
N THR A 52 -2.41 -16.26 -15.41
CA THR A 52 -0.97 -15.96 -15.38
C THR A 52 -0.30 -16.48 -14.11
N TYR A 53 -0.84 -16.15 -12.93
CA TYR A 53 -0.25 -16.56 -11.65
C TYR A 53 -0.45 -18.04 -11.31
N ARG A 54 -1.50 -18.67 -11.83
CA ARG A 54 -1.68 -20.12 -11.74
C ARG A 54 -0.60 -20.85 -12.55
N GLY A 55 -0.18 -20.30 -13.70
CA GLY A 55 0.84 -20.87 -14.55
C GLY A 55 0.53 -22.33 -14.90
N THR A 56 1.39 -23.26 -14.48
CA THR A 56 1.24 -24.70 -14.74
C THR A 56 0.37 -25.45 -13.73
N MET A 57 -0.01 -24.82 -12.60
CA MET A 57 -0.89 -25.43 -11.60
C MET A 57 -2.25 -25.74 -12.24
N SER A 58 -2.85 -26.91 -12.06
CA SER A 58 -4.14 -27.19 -12.70
C SER A 58 -5.28 -26.36 -12.09
N ALA A 59 -6.34 -26.09 -12.88
CA ALA A 59 -7.56 -25.47 -12.36
C ALA A 59 -8.20 -26.29 -11.22
N GLN A 60 -8.05 -27.62 -11.26
CA GLN A 60 -8.47 -28.51 -10.17
C GLN A 60 -7.70 -28.21 -8.88
N ARG A 61 -6.38 -28.05 -8.96
CA ARG A 61 -5.54 -27.76 -7.80
C ARG A 61 -5.86 -26.39 -7.20
N LEU A 62 -6.15 -25.39 -8.02
CA LEU A 62 -6.60 -24.09 -7.53
C LEU A 62 -7.98 -24.18 -6.85
N ALA A 63 -8.91 -24.98 -7.38
CA ALA A 63 -10.20 -25.22 -6.74
C ALA A 63 -10.06 -25.86 -5.36
N GLU A 64 -9.19 -26.87 -5.23
CA GLU A 64 -8.89 -27.50 -3.94
C GLU A 64 -8.39 -26.48 -2.91
N ARG A 65 -7.42 -25.63 -3.29
CA ARG A 65 -6.92 -24.57 -2.40
C ARG A 65 -7.99 -23.54 -2.02
N CYS A 66 -8.89 -23.21 -2.94
CA CYS A 66 -10.03 -22.33 -2.64
C CYS A 66 -10.96 -22.98 -1.61
N GLN A 67 -11.24 -24.28 -1.74
CA GLN A 67 -12.10 -25.01 -0.82
C GLN A 67 -11.49 -25.14 0.57
N GLU A 68 -10.17 -25.32 0.67
CA GLU A 68 -9.43 -25.34 1.95
C GLU A 68 -9.64 -24.06 2.78
N ILE A 69 -9.86 -22.91 2.13
CA ILE A 69 -10.09 -21.60 2.76
C ILE A 69 -11.57 -21.18 2.75
N GLY A 70 -12.48 -22.11 2.45
CA GLY A 70 -13.93 -21.89 2.50
C GLY A 70 -14.56 -21.35 1.22
N LEU A 71 -13.79 -21.04 0.17
CA LEU A 71 -14.34 -20.64 -1.13
C LEU A 71 -14.78 -21.88 -1.93
N GLN A 72 -16.10 -22.08 -2.04
CA GLN A 72 -16.73 -23.25 -2.69
C GLN A 72 -16.71 -23.16 -4.22
N TRP A 73 -15.52 -22.95 -4.81
CA TRP A 73 -15.33 -23.01 -6.26
C TRP A 73 -14.86 -24.40 -6.68
N ASP A 74 -15.42 -24.89 -7.78
CA ASP A 74 -14.96 -26.11 -8.44
C ASP A 74 -14.06 -25.79 -9.65
N ARG A 75 -13.47 -26.83 -10.25
CA ARG A 75 -12.66 -26.71 -11.46
C ARG A 75 -13.40 -26.01 -12.59
N GLN A 76 -14.70 -26.27 -12.73
CA GLN A 76 -15.52 -25.70 -13.81
C GLN A 76 -15.71 -24.19 -13.63
N THR A 77 -15.87 -23.73 -12.39
CA THR A 77 -16.00 -22.31 -12.03
C THR A 77 -14.73 -21.55 -12.41
N ILE A 78 -13.56 -22.11 -12.10
CA ILE A 78 -12.27 -21.54 -12.51
C ILE A 78 -12.15 -21.52 -14.02
N ALA A 79 -12.44 -22.63 -14.70
CA ALA A 79 -12.37 -22.69 -16.17
C ALA A 79 -13.36 -21.71 -16.84
N ASN A 80 -14.53 -21.49 -16.25
CA ASN A 80 -15.51 -20.51 -16.73
C ASN A 80 -15.03 -19.08 -16.52
N LEU A 81 -14.36 -18.79 -15.40
CA LEU A 81 -13.75 -17.48 -15.17
C LEU A 81 -12.61 -17.23 -16.17
N GLU A 82 -11.65 -18.15 -16.30
CA GLU A 82 -10.50 -18.02 -17.19
C GLU A 82 -10.86 -17.98 -18.69
N SER A 83 -12.06 -18.41 -19.05
CA SER A 83 -12.57 -18.32 -20.43
C SER A 83 -13.52 -17.14 -20.65
N GLY A 84 -13.75 -16.31 -19.63
CA GLY A 84 -14.67 -15.17 -19.70
C GLY A 84 -16.16 -15.55 -19.66
N ARG A 85 -16.52 -16.85 -19.64
CA ARG A 85 -17.92 -17.29 -19.47
C ARG A 85 -18.52 -16.85 -18.14
N ARG A 86 -17.68 -16.69 -17.11
CA ARG A 86 -18.01 -16.05 -15.84
C ARG A 86 -17.23 -14.73 -15.78
N ASN A 87 -17.93 -13.61 -15.78
CA ASN A 87 -17.36 -12.25 -15.85
C ASN A 87 -17.64 -11.41 -14.58
N ILE A 88 -17.91 -12.07 -13.46
CA ILE A 88 -18.16 -11.44 -12.16
C ILE A 88 -17.19 -12.05 -11.17
N VAL A 89 -16.49 -11.25 -10.38
CA VAL A 89 -15.70 -11.71 -9.24
C VAL A 89 -16.04 -10.79 -8.07
N THR A 90 -16.54 -11.36 -6.97
CA THR A 90 -16.82 -10.56 -5.77
C THR A 90 -15.52 -10.19 -5.05
N VAL A 91 -15.54 -9.18 -4.19
CA VAL A 91 -14.36 -8.79 -3.38
C VAL A 91 -13.88 -9.96 -2.51
N GLY A 92 -14.81 -10.74 -1.94
CA GLY A 92 -14.47 -11.93 -1.15
C GLY A 92 -13.80 -13.02 -1.98
N GLU A 93 -14.31 -13.29 -3.19
CA GLU A 93 -13.68 -14.23 -4.12
C GLU A 93 -12.30 -13.76 -4.58
N TRP A 94 -12.13 -12.47 -4.88
CA TRP A 94 -10.85 -11.88 -5.26
C TRP A 94 -9.79 -12.04 -4.15
N LEU A 95 -10.14 -11.73 -2.90
CA LEU A 95 -9.23 -11.93 -1.76
C LEU A 95 -8.90 -13.40 -1.55
N ALA A 96 -9.91 -14.29 -1.58
CA ALA A 96 -9.69 -15.73 -1.45
C ALA A 96 -8.79 -16.30 -2.55
N LEU A 97 -8.98 -15.88 -3.80
CA LEU A 97 -8.13 -16.28 -4.93
C LEU A 97 -6.69 -15.79 -4.77
N SER A 98 -6.50 -14.55 -4.32
CA SER A 98 -5.16 -14.02 -4.04
C SER A 98 -4.44 -14.83 -2.96
N TYR A 99 -5.17 -15.22 -1.91
CA TYR A 99 -4.66 -16.05 -0.82
C TYR A 99 -4.31 -17.47 -1.32
N ALA A 100 -5.21 -18.12 -2.06
CA ALA A 100 -5.02 -19.46 -2.61
C ALA A 100 -3.85 -19.54 -3.61
N LEU A 101 -3.60 -18.46 -4.35
CA LEU A 101 -2.47 -18.31 -5.27
C LEU A 101 -1.18 -17.83 -4.59
N SER A 102 -1.25 -17.40 -3.32
CA SER A 102 -0.13 -16.81 -2.58
C SER A 102 0.47 -15.58 -3.30
N VAL A 103 -0.40 -14.72 -3.83
CA VAL A 103 -0.01 -13.47 -4.50
C VAL A 103 -0.69 -12.27 -3.83
N PRO A 104 -0.11 -11.06 -3.89
CA PRO A 104 -0.79 -9.87 -3.40
C PRO A 104 -2.13 -9.65 -4.12
N PRO A 105 -3.22 -9.25 -3.44
CA PRO A 105 -4.50 -8.97 -4.11
C PRO A 105 -4.38 -7.97 -5.26
N LEU A 106 -3.58 -6.91 -5.08
CA LEU A 106 -3.31 -5.92 -6.13
C LEU A 106 -2.65 -6.52 -7.37
N ALA A 107 -1.90 -7.61 -7.24
CA ALA A 107 -1.30 -8.28 -8.39
C ALA A 107 -2.36 -8.92 -9.29
N LEU A 108 -3.49 -9.35 -8.72
CA LEU A 108 -4.64 -9.86 -9.50
C LEU A 108 -5.47 -8.74 -10.14
N LEU A 109 -5.38 -7.51 -9.63
CA LEU A 109 -6.18 -6.38 -10.13
C LEU A 109 -5.40 -5.51 -11.13
N LEU A 110 -4.09 -5.37 -10.95
CA LEU A 110 -3.27 -4.40 -11.67
C LEU A 110 -2.25 -5.12 -12.58
N PRO A 111 -2.32 -4.91 -13.91
CA PRO A 111 -1.35 -5.44 -14.87
C PRO A 111 -0.07 -4.60 -14.92
N LEU A 112 0.55 -4.36 -13.75
CA LEU A 112 1.77 -3.56 -13.63
C LEU A 112 2.92 -4.17 -14.43
N GLY A 113 3.53 -3.37 -15.32
CA GLY A 113 4.63 -3.81 -16.19
C GLY A 113 4.20 -4.64 -17.41
N GLU A 114 2.90 -4.92 -17.55
CA GLU A 114 2.32 -5.69 -18.67
C GLU A 114 1.42 -4.83 -19.56
N SER A 115 0.79 -3.80 -19.00
CA SER A 115 0.00 -2.82 -19.74
C SER A 115 0.26 -1.39 -19.27
N ASP A 116 0.27 -0.46 -20.21
CA ASP A 116 0.36 0.99 -19.93
C ASP A 116 -1.02 1.62 -19.64
N SER A 117 -2.11 0.86 -19.78
CA SER A 117 -3.47 1.34 -19.57
C SER A 117 -4.41 0.23 -19.09
N MET A 118 -5.35 0.57 -18.22
CA MET A 118 -6.46 -0.27 -17.78
C MET A 118 -7.70 0.58 -17.51
N GLU A 119 -8.89 0.02 -17.70
CA GLU A 119 -10.13 0.67 -17.29
C GLU A 119 -10.34 0.49 -15.79
N ALA A 120 -10.10 1.55 -15.01
CA ALA A 120 -10.17 1.49 -13.55
C ALA A 120 -11.62 1.62 -13.04
N VAL A 121 -12.39 2.46 -13.73
CA VAL A 121 -13.84 2.65 -13.58
C VAL A 121 -14.42 2.87 -14.99
N PRO A 122 -15.74 2.70 -15.19
CA PRO A 122 -16.36 2.82 -16.51
C PRO A 122 -15.92 4.09 -17.25
N ASP A 123 -15.48 3.93 -18.49
CA ASP A 123 -15.03 5.00 -19.39
C ASP A 123 -13.75 5.76 -18.94
N VAL A 124 -13.05 5.28 -17.91
CA VAL A 124 -11.83 5.92 -17.38
C VAL A 124 -10.64 4.97 -17.47
N ALA A 125 -9.88 5.12 -18.56
CA ALA A 125 -8.61 4.46 -18.78
C ALA A 125 -7.48 5.17 -18.04
N LEU A 126 -6.79 4.46 -17.14
CA LEU A 126 -5.64 4.95 -16.37
C LEU A 126 -4.46 3.99 -16.49
N HIS A 127 -3.25 4.53 -16.35
CA HIS A 127 -2.06 3.69 -16.17
C HIS A 127 -2.18 2.88 -14.86
N PRO A 128 -1.84 1.58 -14.82
CA PRO A 128 -2.02 0.75 -13.61
C PRO A 128 -1.33 1.31 -12.35
N ASP A 129 -0.19 1.98 -12.48
CA ASP A 129 0.46 2.67 -11.34
C ASP A 129 -0.36 3.83 -10.77
N LEU A 130 -1.14 4.56 -11.59
CA LEU A 130 -2.03 5.61 -11.06
C LEU A 130 -3.17 5.00 -10.25
N VAL A 131 -3.71 3.87 -10.71
CA VAL A 131 -4.73 3.11 -9.97
C VAL A 131 -4.16 2.58 -8.65
N ARG A 132 -2.93 2.05 -8.67
CA ARG A 132 -2.20 1.63 -7.46
C ARG A 132 -2.11 2.75 -6.43
N ARG A 133 -1.59 3.92 -6.84
CA ARG A 133 -1.44 5.10 -5.97
C ARG A 133 -2.76 5.59 -5.42
N TRP A 134 -3.81 5.54 -6.23
CA TRP A 134 -5.15 5.91 -5.80
C TRP A 134 -5.67 4.96 -4.70
N ILE A 135 -5.55 3.64 -4.91
CA ILE A 135 -5.95 2.61 -3.93
C ILE A 135 -5.14 2.72 -2.64
N GLU A 136 -3.84 3.01 -2.74
CA GLU A 136 -2.93 3.14 -1.58
C GLU A 136 -3.07 4.47 -0.81
N GLY A 137 -3.94 5.38 -1.25
CA GLY A 137 -4.12 6.67 -0.58
C GLY A 137 -3.03 7.71 -0.92
N GLU A 138 -2.17 7.46 -1.91
CA GLU A 138 -1.03 8.33 -2.22
C GLU A 138 -1.41 9.55 -3.05
N THR A 139 -2.32 9.37 -4.00
CA THR A 139 -2.76 10.45 -4.90
C THR A 139 -4.27 10.38 -5.10
N PRO A 140 -4.99 11.52 -5.03
CA PRO A 140 -6.42 11.57 -5.33
C PRO A 140 -6.76 10.97 -6.69
N GLN A 141 -8.03 10.64 -6.90
CA GLN A 141 -8.53 10.21 -8.20
C GLN A 141 -8.15 11.23 -9.30
N THR A 142 -7.55 10.72 -10.36
CA THR A 142 -7.16 11.51 -11.53
C THR A 142 -7.88 11.00 -12.78
N THR A 143 -8.12 11.88 -13.73
CA THR A 143 -8.55 11.51 -15.09
C THR A 143 -7.37 11.03 -15.92
N SER A 144 -7.63 10.53 -17.13
CA SER A 144 -6.60 10.06 -18.06
C SER A 144 -5.57 11.14 -18.44
N ASP A 145 -5.95 12.41 -18.41
CA ASP A 145 -5.08 13.59 -18.58
C ASP A 145 -4.44 14.09 -17.27
N ARG A 146 -4.50 13.27 -16.20
CA ARG A 146 -3.94 13.53 -14.86
C ARG A 146 -4.53 14.74 -14.14
N HIS A 147 -5.73 15.18 -14.52
CA HIS A 147 -6.44 16.19 -13.76
C HIS A 147 -6.99 15.58 -12.47
N VAL A 148 -6.69 16.20 -11.33
CA VAL A 148 -7.25 15.77 -10.05
C VAL A 148 -8.73 16.08 -10.04
N THR A 149 -9.55 15.08 -9.76
CA THR A 149 -11.01 15.24 -9.69
C THR A 149 -11.51 15.05 -8.26
N GLY A 150 -12.65 15.67 -7.93
CA GLY A 150 -13.31 15.51 -6.63
C GLY A 150 -12.75 16.35 -5.48
N ASP A 151 -13.23 16.06 -4.26
CA ASP A 151 -12.89 16.80 -3.03
C ASP A 151 -11.55 16.29 -2.47
N VAL A 152 -10.47 17.01 -2.79
CA VAL A 152 -9.11 16.68 -2.35
C VAL A 152 -8.97 16.72 -0.81
N PRO A 153 -9.46 17.76 -0.09
CA PRO A 153 -9.48 17.74 1.37
C PRO A 153 -10.18 16.51 1.97
N PHE A 154 -11.30 16.07 1.40
CA PHE A 154 -11.98 14.85 1.84
C PHE A 154 -11.13 13.61 1.58
N TYR A 155 -10.56 13.47 0.38
CA TYR A 155 -9.67 12.36 0.04
C TYR A 155 -8.50 12.26 1.01
N GLN A 156 -7.82 13.38 1.30
CA GLN A 156 -6.68 13.41 2.23
C GLN A 156 -7.07 12.97 3.64
N ARG A 157 -8.26 13.37 4.13
CA ARG A 157 -8.76 12.89 5.42
C ARG A 157 -9.05 11.39 5.40
N ALA A 158 -9.65 10.87 4.33
CA ALA A 158 -9.94 9.45 4.18
C ALA A 158 -8.66 8.59 4.05
N ALA A 159 -7.61 9.12 3.41
CA ALA A 159 -6.33 8.44 3.23
C ALA A 159 -5.42 8.51 4.47
N LEU A 160 -5.70 9.40 5.44
CA LEU A 160 -4.84 9.65 6.59
C LEU A 160 -4.47 8.38 7.38
N PRO A 161 -5.39 7.46 7.69
CA PRO A 161 -5.03 6.22 8.36
C PRO A 161 -4.04 5.37 7.55
N LEU A 162 -4.20 5.28 6.22
CA LEU A 162 -3.28 4.51 5.35
C LEU A 162 -1.86 5.07 5.41
N VAL A 163 -1.75 6.41 5.34
CA VAL A 163 -0.46 7.11 5.42
C VAL A 163 0.21 6.86 6.77
N LEU A 164 -0.52 7.02 7.88
CA LEU A 164 0.04 6.88 9.21
C LEU A 164 0.42 5.43 9.55
N TYR A 165 -0.34 4.44 9.07
CA TYR A 165 0.04 3.04 9.21
C TYR A 165 1.31 2.71 8.42
N ARG A 166 1.48 3.25 7.21
CA ARG A 166 2.73 3.09 6.45
C ARG A 166 3.92 3.73 7.16
N GLU A 167 3.75 4.93 7.71
CA GLU A 167 4.79 5.59 8.51
C GLU A 167 5.14 4.79 9.76
N HIS A 168 4.13 4.21 10.42
CA HIS A 168 4.31 3.33 11.57
C HIS A 168 5.15 2.10 11.20
N TYR A 169 4.79 1.37 10.14
CA TYR A 169 5.55 0.21 9.70
C TYR A 169 6.99 0.57 9.32
N ALA A 170 7.20 1.69 8.63
CA ALA A 170 8.54 2.17 8.30
C ALA A 170 9.35 2.54 9.55
N ALA A 171 8.73 3.12 10.58
CA ALA A 171 9.37 3.42 11.85
C ALA A 171 9.71 2.13 12.63
N GLN A 172 8.81 1.15 12.64
CA GLN A 172 9.04 -0.14 13.28
C GLN A 172 10.22 -0.89 12.63
N GLN A 173 10.28 -0.95 11.29
CA GLN A 173 11.41 -1.55 10.58
C GLN A 173 12.74 -0.86 10.90
N ARG A 174 12.74 0.47 11.08
CA ARG A 174 13.94 1.21 11.51
C ARG A 174 14.40 0.81 12.91
N VAL A 175 13.46 0.61 13.85
CA VAL A 175 13.76 0.12 15.21
C VAL A 175 14.39 -1.28 15.14
N GLU A 176 13.78 -2.20 14.40
CA GLU A 176 14.28 -3.57 14.24
C GLU A 176 15.69 -3.60 13.62
N GLN A 177 15.90 -2.85 12.53
CA GLN A 177 17.21 -2.75 11.87
C GLN A 177 18.27 -2.13 12.79
N ALA A 178 17.93 -1.06 13.53
CA ALA A 178 18.87 -0.41 14.43
C ALA A 178 19.23 -1.32 15.63
N ASN A 179 18.27 -2.07 16.19
CA ASN A 179 18.53 -3.07 17.23
C ASN A 179 19.47 -4.17 16.72
N GLY A 180 19.23 -4.70 15.52
CA GLY A 180 20.12 -5.68 14.89
C GLY A 180 21.56 -5.15 14.72
N ARG A 181 21.71 -3.86 14.40
CA ARG A 181 23.03 -3.19 14.34
C ARG A 181 23.69 -3.10 15.70
N VAL A 182 22.95 -2.73 16.76
CA VAL A 182 23.47 -2.71 18.13
C VAL A 182 24.05 -4.08 18.49
N GLN A 183 23.25 -5.14 18.35
CA GLN A 183 23.66 -6.50 18.69
C GLN A 183 24.92 -6.92 17.91
N THR A 184 24.94 -6.64 16.60
CA THR A 184 26.09 -6.95 15.74
C THR A 184 27.33 -6.22 16.22
N LYS A 185 27.24 -4.91 16.49
CA LYS A 185 28.38 -4.08 16.88
C LYS A 185 28.90 -4.38 18.29
N GLU A 186 28.01 -4.66 19.23
CA GLU A 186 28.41 -5.09 20.57
C GLU A 186 29.14 -6.44 20.51
N TYR A 187 28.68 -7.35 19.66
CA TYR A 187 29.30 -8.66 19.48
C TYR A 187 30.66 -8.60 18.78
N THR A 188 30.79 -7.83 17.69
CA THR A 188 32.03 -7.82 16.88
C THR A 188 33.09 -6.87 17.42
N ASP A 189 32.67 -5.68 17.88
CA ASP A 189 33.58 -4.57 18.18
C ASP A 189 33.70 -4.34 19.71
N GLY A 190 32.84 -4.99 20.50
CA GLY A 190 32.74 -4.81 21.95
C GLY A 190 31.74 -3.71 22.33
N ALA A 191 31.11 -3.86 23.49
CA ALA A 191 30.00 -3.01 23.93
C ALA A 191 30.39 -1.53 24.10
N ASP A 192 31.63 -1.24 24.51
CA ASP A 192 32.14 0.11 24.73
C ASP A 192 32.79 0.74 23.49
N SER A 193 32.80 0.03 22.37
CA SER A 193 33.37 0.55 21.13
C SER A 193 32.61 1.79 20.64
N PRO A 194 33.29 2.75 19.98
CA PRO A 194 32.61 3.88 19.35
C PRO A 194 31.50 3.46 18.38
N ALA A 195 31.66 2.32 17.70
CA ALA A 195 30.67 1.78 16.78
C ALA A 195 29.41 1.28 17.50
N ALA A 196 29.56 0.59 18.65
CA ALA A 196 28.43 0.15 19.46
C ALA A 196 27.70 1.33 20.11
N VAL A 197 28.45 2.36 20.57
CA VAL A 197 27.87 3.60 21.11
C VAL A 197 27.01 4.31 20.05
N GLU A 198 27.53 4.47 18.83
CA GLU A 198 26.78 5.09 17.73
C GLU A 198 25.56 4.26 17.32
N ALA A 199 25.69 2.91 17.27
CA ALA A 199 24.55 2.04 16.99
C ALA A 199 23.44 2.19 18.04
N ARG A 200 23.78 2.30 19.33
CA ARG A 200 22.79 2.54 20.41
C ARG A 200 22.12 3.89 20.29
N ARG A 201 22.85 4.93 19.86
CA ARG A 201 22.27 6.23 19.56
C ARG A 201 21.25 6.14 18.43
N GLN A 202 21.59 5.49 17.32
CA GLN A 202 20.67 5.28 16.20
C GLN A 202 19.43 4.47 16.61
N TYR A 203 19.60 3.49 17.50
CA TYR A 203 18.49 2.74 18.07
C TYR A 203 17.56 3.64 18.90
N SER A 204 18.13 4.48 19.78
CA SER A 204 17.36 5.47 20.55
C SER A 204 16.60 6.45 19.65
N ASP A 205 17.22 6.93 18.57
CA ASP A 205 16.58 7.83 17.60
C ASP A 205 15.43 7.13 16.87
N ALA A 206 15.58 5.85 16.52
CA ALA A 206 14.53 5.06 15.89
C ALA A 206 13.34 4.83 16.85
N LEU A 207 13.60 4.56 18.14
CA LEU A 207 12.55 4.45 19.16
C LEU A 207 11.78 5.77 19.30
N ALA A 208 12.46 6.90 19.34
CA ALA A 208 11.83 8.23 19.42
C ALA A 208 10.96 8.52 18.18
N ALA A 209 11.42 8.13 16.98
CA ALA A 209 10.64 8.26 15.76
C ALA A 209 9.35 7.41 15.79
N LEU A 210 9.42 6.16 16.25
CA LEU A 210 8.25 5.30 16.39
C LEU A 210 7.24 5.87 17.41
N ALA A 211 7.72 6.35 18.56
CA ALA A 211 6.87 7.00 19.56
C ALA A 211 6.19 8.27 19.01
N THR A 212 6.89 9.04 18.17
CA THR A 212 6.34 10.22 17.49
C THR A 212 5.20 9.84 16.55
N VAL A 213 5.37 8.79 15.73
CA VAL A 213 4.30 8.32 14.85
C VAL A 213 3.09 7.84 15.65
N HIS A 214 3.30 7.10 16.75
CA HIS A 214 2.21 6.67 17.63
C HIS A 214 1.46 7.84 18.27
N LYS A 215 2.17 8.91 18.62
CA LYS A 215 1.54 10.15 19.11
C LYS A 215 0.71 10.79 18.01
N GLU A 216 1.26 10.96 16.81
CA GLU A 216 0.54 11.54 15.67
C GLU A 216 -0.72 10.73 15.33
N MET A 217 -0.65 9.39 15.32
CA MET A 217 -1.82 8.53 15.14
C MET A 217 -2.93 8.89 16.14
N ARG A 218 -2.60 9.00 17.43
CA ARG A 218 -3.58 9.34 18.47
C ARG A 218 -4.11 10.75 18.34
N ASP A 219 -3.24 11.72 18.06
CA ASP A 219 -3.63 13.14 17.87
C ASP A 219 -4.57 13.33 16.66
N ARG A 220 -4.60 12.35 15.75
CA ARG A 220 -5.45 12.31 14.55
C ARG A 220 -6.62 11.33 14.66
N ASP A 221 -6.91 10.82 15.86
CA ASP A 221 -7.94 9.82 16.12
C ASP A 221 -7.78 8.51 15.31
N VAL A 222 -6.55 8.19 14.91
CA VAL A 222 -6.16 6.92 14.31
C VAL A 222 -5.62 6.00 15.40
N LEU A 223 -6.20 4.80 15.52
CA LEU A 223 -5.80 3.85 16.55
C LEU A 223 -4.40 3.28 16.23
N PRO A 224 -3.36 3.55 17.03
CA PRO A 224 -2.04 2.97 16.78
C PRO A 224 -2.03 1.46 17.04
N PRO A 225 -1.23 0.68 16.28
CA PRO A 225 -0.94 -0.70 16.58
C PRO A 225 -0.35 -0.88 17.99
N ARG A 226 -0.48 -2.09 18.52
CA ARG A 226 0.16 -2.45 19.79
C ARG A 226 1.65 -2.68 19.55
N LEU A 227 2.50 -2.14 20.42
CA LEU A 227 3.92 -2.42 20.40
C LEU A 227 4.25 -3.61 21.31
N HIS A 228 5.26 -4.38 20.92
CA HIS A 228 5.81 -5.44 21.75
C HIS A 228 6.39 -4.86 23.04
N ARG A 229 6.18 -5.55 24.18
CA ARG A 229 6.63 -5.07 25.50
C ARG A 229 8.11 -4.67 25.54
N GLY A 230 8.99 -5.47 24.94
CA GLY A 230 10.43 -5.16 24.90
C GLY A 230 10.75 -3.80 24.24
N VAL A 231 10.03 -3.42 23.18
CA VAL A 231 10.22 -2.11 22.52
C VAL A 231 9.77 -0.97 23.44
N VAL A 232 8.68 -1.17 24.18
CA VAL A 232 8.15 -0.18 25.13
C VAL A 232 9.08 -0.03 26.33
N ASP A 233 9.63 -1.14 26.83
CA ASP A 233 10.63 -1.12 27.90
C ASP A 233 11.89 -0.37 27.45
N ASP A 234 12.33 -0.57 26.20
CA ASP A 234 13.46 0.14 25.61
C ASP A 234 13.20 1.64 25.48
N MET A 235 12.01 2.03 25.03
CA MET A 235 11.57 3.43 25.01
C MET A 235 11.67 4.06 26.40
N ALA A 236 11.16 3.38 27.43
CA ALA A 236 11.22 3.87 28.80
C ALA A 236 12.67 4.01 29.30
N ARG A 237 13.55 3.06 28.96
CA ARG A 237 14.98 3.10 29.32
C ARG A 237 15.71 4.31 28.74
N VAL A 238 15.31 4.78 27.56
CA VAL A 238 15.89 5.98 26.92
C VAL A 238 15.12 7.27 27.23
N GLY A 239 14.19 7.24 28.18
CA GLY A 239 13.47 8.42 28.67
C GLY A 239 12.30 8.89 27.78
N ILE A 240 11.79 8.03 26.90
CA ILE A 240 10.57 8.31 26.12
C ILE A 240 9.34 8.00 26.98
N ASP A 241 8.35 8.91 27.00
CA ASP A 241 7.07 8.69 27.67
C ASP A 241 6.25 7.60 26.96
N THR A 242 5.95 6.53 27.69
CA THR A 242 5.22 5.36 27.21
C THR A 242 3.80 5.24 27.76
N GLY A 243 3.35 6.19 28.60
CA GLY A 243 2.09 6.06 29.35
C GLY A 243 0.82 5.93 28.48
N GLN A 244 0.88 6.37 27.23
CA GLN A 244 -0.21 6.28 26.26
C GLN A 244 0.06 5.29 25.12
N ILE A 245 1.15 4.52 25.19
CA ILE A 245 1.50 3.50 24.20
C ILE A 245 0.77 2.20 24.55
N ARG A 246 0.12 1.62 23.54
CA ARG A 246 -0.60 0.35 23.68
C ARG A 246 0.40 -0.79 23.61
N VAL A 247 0.42 -1.64 24.63
CA VAL A 247 1.30 -2.82 24.69
C VAL A 247 0.54 -4.07 24.24
N GLY A 248 1.18 -4.89 23.40
CA GLY A 248 0.74 -6.25 23.06
C GLY A 248 1.44 -7.28 23.93
N ASP A 249 0.80 -8.42 24.18
CA ASP A 249 1.44 -9.49 24.96
C ASP A 249 2.52 -10.21 24.13
N GLN A 250 3.50 -10.84 24.78
CA GLN A 250 4.57 -11.55 24.07
C GLN A 250 4.04 -12.87 23.49
N GLY A 251 3.90 -12.94 22.16
CA GLY A 251 3.53 -14.16 21.43
C GLY A 251 2.60 -13.83 20.26
N GLY A 252 3.07 -14.11 19.04
CA GLY A 252 2.50 -13.60 17.79
C GLY A 252 0.99 -13.74 17.66
N ASP A 253 0.38 -12.69 17.10
CA ASP A 253 -0.87 -12.77 16.37
C ASP A 253 -0.89 -11.65 15.33
N ASP A 254 0.00 -11.76 14.34
CA ASP A 254 -0.27 -11.19 13.02
C ASP A 254 -1.28 -12.15 12.37
N GLY A 255 -2.51 -11.68 12.28
CA GLY A 255 -3.69 -12.50 12.04
C GLY A 255 -3.55 -13.53 10.92
N ALA A 256 -3.63 -14.80 11.31
CA ALA A 256 -4.04 -15.91 10.47
C ALA A 256 -4.86 -16.87 11.33
N ARG A 257 -6.18 -16.73 11.28
CA ARG A 257 -7.14 -17.82 11.55
C ARG A 257 -8.02 -17.97 10.33
#